data_AF-A0AAV7TFN1-F1
#
_entry.id   AF-A0AAV7TFN1-F1
#
_cell.length_a   1.000
_cell.length_b   1.000
_cell.length_c   1.000
_cell.angle_alpha   90.00
_cell.angle_beta   90.00
_cell.angle_gamma   90.00
#
_symmetry.space_group_name_H-M   'P 1'
#
loop_
_entity.id
_entity.type
_entity.pdbx_description
1 polymer ?
#
loop_
_entity_poly.entity_id
_entity_poly.type
_entity_poly.pdbx_seq_one_letter_code
_entity_poly.pdbx_strand_id
1 'polypeptide(L)'
;MDSGFKPMDFDPKDYLNTYYSATAGGFGDDNYLKFILANLHKTFSSGDVKGDLPIDIGSGPTIYQIMSACVCFEDIIVTDLIEQNHLEVKRWLENKPGAFDWTPTGKIVCEMEGDRYKVLQLLPVQKYLAIGSF
;
A
#
# COMPACT_ATOMS: atom_id res chain seq x y z
N MET A 1 8.10 34.43 -9.97
CA MET A 1 6.70 34.14 -9.62
C MET A 1 6.66 32.65 -9.30
N ASP A 2 6.88 32.31 -8.03
CA ASP A 2 6.63 30.94 -7.54
C ASP A 2 5.12 30.78 -7.40
N SER A 3 4.48 30.11 -8.35
CA SER A 3 3.14 29.56 -8.15
C SER A 3 3.24 28.15 -7.59
N GLY A 4 4.25 27.90 -6.74
CA GLY A 4 4.53 26.60 -6.15
C GLY A 4 3.28 26.07 -5.45
N PHE A 5 2.76 24.95 -5.93
CA PHE A 5 1.76 24.17 -5.23
C PHE A 5 2.33 23.83 -3.85
N LYS A 6 1.84 24.48 -2.80
CA LYS A 6 2.10 24.07 -1.42
C LYS A 6 1.12 22.93 -1.14
N PRO A 7 1.57 21.69 -0.91
CA PRO A 7 0.66 20.62 -0.52
C PRO A 7 -0.09 21.09 0.73
N MET A 8 -1.38 21.30 0.54
CA MET A 8 -2.35 21.77 1.52
C MET A 8 -2.29 20.83 2.72
N ASP A 9 -1.80 21.30 3.87
CA ASP A 9 -1.94 20.74 5.24
C ASP A 9 -2.29 19.24 5.34
N PHE A 10 -1.60 18.38 4.58
CA PHE A 10 -1.88 16.95 4.50
C PHE A 10 -0.96 16.23 5.49
N ASP A 11 -1.56 15.56 6.47
CA ASP A 11 -0.83 14.68 7.38
C ASP A 11 -1.09 13.21 6.99
N PRO A 12 -0.05 12.49 6.53
CA PRO A 12 -0.16 11.08 6.17
C PRO A 12 -0.65 10.18 7.31
N LYS A 13 -0.27 10.47 8.55
CA LYS A 13 -0.66 9.64 9.70
C LYS A 13 -2.11 9.87 10.06
N ASP A 14 -2.58 11.11 10.03
CA ASP A 14 -3.99 11.40 10.24
C ASP A 14 -4.86 10.76 9.16
N TYR A 15 -4.41 10.80 7.90
CA TYR A 15 -5.05 10.07 6.80
C TYR A 15 -5.10 8.56 7.07
N LEU A 16 -3.96 7.93 7.39
CA LEU A 16 -3.90 6.51 7.70
C LEU A 16 -4.77 6.11 8.89
N ASN A 17 -4.75 6.91 9.95
CA ASN A 17 -5.54 6.66 11.15
C ASN A 17 -7.04 6.79 10.89
N THR A 18 -7.45 7.81 10.13
CA THR A 18 -8.85 8.09 9.79
C THR A 18 -9.45 7.07 8.87
N TYR A 19 -8.66 6.47 7.97
CA TYR A 19 -9.20 5.62 6.91
C TYR A 19 -8.84 4.14 7.07
N TYR A 20 -7.66 3.81 7.59
CA TYR A 20 -7.14 2.44 7.53
C TYR A 20 -6.85 1.83 8.90
N SER A 21 -6.91 2.59 10.00
CA SER A 21 -6.69 2.02 11.33
C SER A 21 -7.83 1.10 11.75
N ALA A 22 -7.46 0.01 12.43
CA ALA A 22 -8.42 -0.96 12.95
C ALA A 22 -9.38 -0.39 14.01
N THR A 23 -9.04 0.75 14.63
CA THR A 23 -9.78 1.32 15.77
C THR A 23 -10.49 2.64 15.47
N ALA A 24 -10.09 3.37 14.42
CA ALA A 24 -10.64 4.69 14.09
C ALA A 24 -11.04 4.88 12.61
N GLY A 25 -10.90 3.85 11.77
CA GLY A 25 -11.15 3.94 10.33
C GLY A 25 -12.62 4.19 9.98
N GLY A 26 -12.93 5.25 9.23
CA GLY A 26 -14.21 5.47 8.55
C GLY A 26 -14.49 4.48 7.41
N PHE A 27 -13.47 3.75 6.94
CA PHE A 27 -13.63 2.50 6.16
C PHE A 27 -13.75 1.25 7.05
N GLY A 28 -13.91 1.43 8.36
CA GLY A 28 -14.21 0.41 9.36
C GLY A 28 -15.62 -0.17 9.24
N ASP A 29 -16.41 0.26 8.23
CA ASP A 29 -17.33 -0.68 7.62
C ASP A 29 -16.47 -1.64 6.78
N ASP A 30 -15.91 -2.64 7.47
CA ASP A 30 -15.04 -3.74 7.02
C ASP A 30 -15.24 -4.17 5.56
N ASN A 31 -16.47 -4.05 5.07
CA ASN A 31 -16.91 -4.39 3.73
C ASN A 31 -16.22 -3.60 2.60
N TYR A 32 -15.91 -2.30 2.76
CA TYR A 32 -15.38 -1.53 1.63
C TYR A 32 -13.92 -1.86 1.32
N LEU A 33 -13.05 -1.87 2.33
CA LEU A 33 -11.65 -2.27 2.16
C LEU A 33 -11.57 -3.74 1.71
N LYS A 34 -12.35 -4.64 2.31
CA LYS A 34 -12.43 -6.04 1.87
C LYS A 34 -12.90 -6.16 0.42
N PHE A 35 -13.87 -5.36 -0.01
CA PHE A 35 -14.32 -5.32 -1.40
C PHE A 35 -13.20 -4.89 -2.34
N ILE A 36 -12.44 -3.84 -2.00
CA ILE A 36 -11.30 -3.42 -2.82
C ILE A 36 -10.24 -4.52 -2.89
N LEU A 37 -9.83 -5.08 -1.75
CA LEU A 37 -8.84 -6.14 -1.69
C LEU A 37 -9.27 -7.38 -2.49
N ALA A 38 -10.55 -7.76 -2.43
CA ALA A 38 -11.08 -8.89 -3.21
C ALA A 38 -11.00 -8.64 -4.72
N ASN A 39 -11.28 -7.42 -5.18
CA ASN A 39 -11.19 -7.06 -6.59
C ASN A 39 -9.73 -7.00 -7.07
N LEU A 40 -8.83 -6.45 -6.26
CA LEU A 40 -7.39 -6.43 -6.56
C LEU A 40 -6.84 -7.85 -6.63
N HIS A 41 -7.15 -8.68 -5.62
CA HIS A 41 -6.77 -10.09 -5.60
C HIS A 41 -7.25 -10.80 -6.87
N LYS A 42 -8.56 -10.71 -7.19
CA LYS A 42 -9.12 -11.32 -8.42
C LYS A 42 -8.43 -10.84 -9.69
N THR A 43 -8.10 -9.55 -9.74
CA THR A 43 -7.47 -8.93 -10.92
C THR A 43 -6.05 -9.47 -11.11
N PHE A 44 -5.22 -9.45 -10.07
CA PHE A 44 -3.84 -9.92 -10.17
C PHE A 44 -3.73 -11.45 -10.25
N SER A 45 -4.64 -12.20 -9.62
CA SER A 45 -4.64 -13.67 -9.67
C SER A 45 -5.26 -14.26 -10.94
N SER A 46 -5.91 -13.44 -11.79
CA SER A 46 -6.51 -13.88 -13.06
C SER A 46 -5.48 -14.43 -14.06
N GLY A 47 -4.22 -13.98 -13.96
CA GLY A 47 -3.20 -14.22 -14.97
C GLY A 47 -3.33 -13.33 -16.23
N ASP A 48 -4.33 -12.44 -16.28
CA ASP A 48 -4.56 -11.54 -17.42
C ASP A 48 -3.71 -10.26 -17.33
N VAL A 49 -3.39 -9.81 -16.12
CA VAL A 49 -2.52 -8.65 -15.89
C VAL A 49 -1.06 -9.11 -15.92
N LYS A 50 -0.30 -8.62 -16.90
CA LYS A 50 1.08 -9.03 -17.18
C LYS A 50 1.98 -7.82 -17.42
N GLY A 51 3.27 -8.02 -17.23
CA GLY A 51 4.31 -7.02 -17.44
C GLY A 51 5.46 -7.24 -16.46
N ASP A 52 6.53 -6.47 -16.62
CA ASP A 52 7.71 -6.60 -15.77
C ASP A 52 7.69 -5.64 -14.59
N LEU A 53 7.15 -4.42 -14.78
CA LEU A 53 7.27 -3.33 -13.82
C LEU A 53 5.99 -2.47 -13.75
N PRO A 54 5.06 -2.81 -12.84
CA PRO A 54 3.92 -1.96 -12.54
C PRO A 54 4.35 -0.64 -11.88
N ILE A 55 3.59 0.42 -12.18
CA ILE A 55 3.75 1.74 -11.57
C ILE A 55 2.42 2.12 -10.91
N ASP A 56 2.43 2.21 -9.59
CA ASP A 56 1.33 2.74 -8.79
C ASP A 56 1.42 4.27 -8.73
N ILE A 57 0.35 4.95 -9.15
CA ILE A 57 0.30 6.41 -9.30
C ILE A 57 -0.64 7.00 -8.27
N GLY A 58 -0.11 7.87 -7.41
CA GLY A 58 -0.87 8.46 -6.32
C GLY A 58 -1.10 7.46 -5.19
N SER A 59 -0.03 6.72 -4.83
CA SER A 59 -0.06 5.70 -3.79
C SER A 59 -0.47 6.23 -2.42
N GLY A 60 -0.30 7.53 -2.18
CA GLY A 60 -0.39 8.11 -0.86
C GLY A 60 0.59 7.44 0.10
N PRO A 61 0.31 7.46 1.41
CA PRO A 61 1.11 6.74 2.39
C PRO A 61 0.69 5.27 2.53
N THR A 62 0.10 4.68 1.49
CA THR A 62 -0.59 3.39 1.55
C THR A 62 0.07 2.30 0.72
N ILE A 63 -0.16 1.03 1.11
CA ILE A 63 0.39 -0.14 0.42
C ILE A 63 -0.65 -1.23 0.12
N TYR A 64 -1.91 -1.08 0.57
CA TYR A 64 -2.92 -2.13 0.46
C TYR A 64 -3.21 -2.51 -1.00
N GLN A 65 -3.11 -1.52 -1.89
CA GLN A 65 -3.40 -1.63 -3.31
C GLN A 65 -2.39 -2.49 -4.08
N ILE A 66 -1.16 -2.62 -3.57
CA ILE A 66 -0.10 -3.42 -4.18
C ILE A 66 0.08 -4.80 -3.53
N MET A 67 -0.60 -5.10 -2.41
CA MET A 67 -0.36 -6.35 -1.65
C MET A 67 -0.54 -7.62 -2.50
N SER A 68 -1.63 -7.73 -3.28
CA SER A 68 -1.83 -8.87 -4.18
C SER A 68 -1.00 -8.79 -5.47
N ALA A 69 -0.55 -7.60 -5.86
CA ALA A 69 0.35 -7.44 -7.00
C ALA A 69 1.74 -8.01 -6.70
N CYS A 70 2.23 -7.90 -5.46
CA CYS A 70 3.52 -8.43 -5.03
C CYS A 70 3.68 -9.96 -5.19
N VAL A 71 2.58 -10.69 -5.40
CA VAL A 71 2.62 -12.14 -5.71
C VAL A 71 2.93 -12.40 -7.18
N CYS A 72 2.61 -11.43 -8.06
CA CYS A 72 2.70 -11.56 -9.51
C CYS A 72 3.90 -10.82 -10.10
N PHE A 73 4.41 -9.79 -9.43
CA PHE A 73 5.49 -8.93 -9.90
C PHE A 73 6.67 -8.94 -8.92
N GLU A 74 7.89 -9.00 -9.45
CA GLU A 74 9.11 -8.96 -8.61
C GLU A 74 9.40 -7.55 -8.09
N ASP A 75 9.14 -6.53 -8.92
CA ASP A 75 9.37 -5.12 -8.61
C ASP A 75 8.12 -4.30 -8.89
N ILE A 76 7.85 -3.28 -8.05
CA ILE A 76 6.74 -2.33 -8.21
C ILE A 76 7.26 -0.93 -7.86
N ILE A 77 6.97 0.05 -8.72
CA ILE A 77 7.23 1.46 -8.44
C ILE A 77 5.98 2.05 -7.77
N VAL A 78 6.14 2.70 -6.61
CA VAL A 78 5.10 3.55 -6.02
C VAL A 78 5.47 5.01 -6.21
N THR A 79 4.49 5.82 -6.59
CA THR A 79 4.70 7.24 -6.87
C THR A 79 3.62 8.07 -6.20
N ASP A 80 4.02 9.26 -5.75
CA ASP A 80 3.12 10.21 -5.11
C ASP A 80 3.70 11.61 -5.27
N LEU A 81 2.84 12.63 -5.22
CA LEU A 81 3.26 14.03 -5.32
C LEU A 81 3.85 14.55 -4.00
N ILE A 82 3.43 13.99 -2.87
CA ILE A 82 3.73 14.47 -1.53
C ILE A 82 4.88 13.63 -0.94
N GLU A 83 6.04 14.26 -0.71
CA GLU A 83 7.23 13.56 -0.17
C GLU A 83 6.94 12.86 1.17
N GLN A 84 6.10 13.45 2.02
CA GLN A 84 5.73 12.88 3.31
C GLN A 84 5.04 11.51 3.17
N ASN A 85 4.34 11.26 2.05
CA ASN A 85 3.75 9.96 1.76
C ASN A 85 4.81 8.89 1.50
N HIS A 86 5.84 9.21 0.72
CA HIS A 86 6.98 8.32 0.49
C HIS A 86 7.72 8.00 1.78
N LEU A 87 7.84 8.97 2.70
CA LEU A 87 8.48 8.75 4.00
C LEU A 87 7.71 7.75 4.86
N GLU A 88 6.37 7.76 4.86
CA GLU A 88 5.59 6.76 5.60
C GLU A 88 5.70 5.36 4.98
N VAL A 89 5.66 5.25 3.65
CA VAL A 89 5.89 3.97 2.96
C VAL A 89 7.30 3.44 3.27
N LYS A 90 8.33 4.30 3.23
CA LYS A 90 9.70 3.93 3.58
C LYS A 90 9.86 3.50 5.03
N ARG A 91 9.20 4.19 5.97
CA ARG A 91 9.18 3.80 7.39
C ARG A 91 8.63 2.39 7.56
N TRP A 92 7.56 2.07 6.83
CA TRP A 92 7.00 0.72 6.84
C TRP A 92 7.97 -0.32 6.24
N LEU A 93 8.56 -0.05 5.07
CA LEU A 93 9.54 -0.94 4.42
C LEU A 93 10.80 -1.22 5.26
N GLU A 94 11.21 -0.24 6.07
CA GLU A 94 12.37 -0.34 6.95
C GLU A 94 12.00 -0.84 8.35
N ASN A 95 10.74 -1.25 8.57
CA ASN A 95 10.20 -1.68 9.86
C ASN A 95 10.53 -0.71 11.01
N LYS A 96 10.37 0.60 10.76
CA LYS A 96 10.68 1.63 11.75
C LYS A 96 9.66 1.65 12.88
N PRO A 97 10.08 1.92 14.13
CA PRO A 97 9.16 2.19 15.22
C PRO A 97 8.17 3.30 14.85
N GLY A 98 6.88 3.06 15.06
CA GLY A 98 5.81 4.01 14.73
C GLY A 98 5.41 4.07 13.27
N ALA A 99 5.91 3.15 12.42
CA ALA A 99 5.31 2.89 11.11
C ALA A 99 3.88 2.37 11.28
N PHE A 100 3.02 2.64 10.30
CA PHE A 100 1.63 2.20 10.32
C PHE A 100 1.52 0.67 10.27
N ASP A 101 0.65 0.09 11.09
CA ASP A 101 0.46 -1.35 11.16
C ASP A 101 -0.50 -1.85 10.07
N TRP A 102 0.09 -2.32 8.97
CA TRP A 102 -0.64 -2.96 7.87
C TRP A 102 -0.94 -4.45 8.11
N THR A 103 -0.59 -5.02 9.27
CA THR A 103 -0.80 -6.44 9.58
C THR A 103 -2.27 -6.88 9.46
N PRO A 104 -3.28 -6.12 9.94
CA PRO A 104 -4.68 -6.51 9.79
C PRO A 104 -5.10 -6.63 8.32
N THR A 105 -4.71 -5.66 7.49
CA THR A 105 -4.95 -5.67 6.03
C THR A 105 -4.24 -6.85 5.36
N GLY A 106 -2.96 -7.08 5.71
CA GLY A 106 -2.18 -8.19 5.18
C GLY A 106 -2.80 -9.56 5.50
N LYS A 107 -3.40 -9.73 6.68
CA LYS A 107 -4.12 -10.96 7.04
C LYS A 107 -5.34 -11.22 6.14
N ILE A 108 -6.11 -10.17 5.82
CA ILE A 108 -7.25 -10.29 4.90
C ILE A 108 -6.78 -10.77 3.52
N VAL A 109 -5.68 -10.19 3.01
CA VAL A 109 -5.10 -10.60 1.72
C VAL A 109 -4.59 -12.04 1.76
N CYS A 110 -3.89 -12.44 2.83
CA CYS A 110 -3.44 -13.82 3.03
C CYS A 110 -4.60 -14.83 2.99
N GLU A 111 -5.73 -14.49 3.62
CA GLU A 111 -6.93 -15.34 3.66
C GLU A 111 -7.53 -15.50 2.26
N MET A 112 -7.55 -14.43 1.45
CA MET A 112 -8.02 -14.47 0.05
C MET A 112 -7.11 -15.32 -0.84
N GLU A 113 -5.78 -15.24 -0.63
CA GLU A 113 -4.79 -15.95 -1.44
C GLU A 113 -4.70 -17.45 -1.11
N GLY A 114 -5.39 -17.92 -0.07
CA GLY A 114 -5.39 -19.33 0.35
C GLY A 114 -4.07 -19.81 0.97
N ASP A 115 -3.09 -18.93 1.15
CA ASP A 115 -1.78 -19.22 1.72
C ASP A 115 -1.45 -18.22 2.83
N ARG A 116 -1.67 -18.65 4.08
CA ARG A 116 -1.43 -17.84 5.28
C ARG A 116 0.03 -17.42 5.47
N TYR A 117 0.98 -17.99 4.73
CA TYR A 117 2.42 -17.82 4.97
C TYR A 117 3.14 -16.92 3.96
N LYS A 118 2.64 -16.73 2.74
CA LYS A 118 3.38 -16.00 1.69
C LYS A 118 3.43 -14.49 1.89
N VAL A 119 2.31 -13.82 2.16
CA VAL A 119 2.33 -12.36 2.35
C VAL A 119 2.99 -11.97 3.68
N LEU A 120 2.85 -12.79 4.73
CA LEU A 120 3.55 -12.56 6.01
C LEU A 120 5.09 -12.64 5.88
N GLN A 121 5.61 -13.38 4.90
CA GLN A 121 7.04 -13.38 4.56
C GLN A 121 7.46 -12.26 3.61
N LEU A 122 6.52 -11.58 2.94
CA LEU A 122 6.78 -10.36 2.18
C LEU A 122 6.81 -9.12 3.09
N LEU A 123 6.25 -9.19 4.31
CA LEU A 123 6.31 -8.10 5.30
C LEU A 123 7.74 -7.75 5.75
N PRO A 124 8.75 -8.65 5.68
CA PRO A 124 10.15 -8.27 5.89
C PRO A 124 11.05 -8.43 4.64
N VAL A 125 10.58 -9.00 3.52
CA VAL A 125 11.44 -9.26 2.35
C VAL A 125 11.29 -8.16 1.31
N GLN A 126 12.12 -7.14 1.50
CA GLN A 126 12.44 -6.08 0.57
C GLN A 126 12.90 -6.64 -0.78
N LYS A 127 12.22 -6.24 -1.87
CA LYS A 127 12.90 -5.92 -3.12
C LYS A 127 12.32 -4.62 -3.69
N TYR A 128 13.20 -3.62 -3.66
CA TYR A 128 13.23 -2.35 -4.38
C TYR A 128 11.89 -1.73 -4.80
N LEU A 129 11.31 -0.93 -3.90
CA LEU A 129 10.51 0.21 -4.32
C LEU A 129 11.46 1.34 -4.75
N ALA A 130 11.59 1.54 -6.06
CA ALA A 130 12.21 2.75 -6.58
C ALA A 130 11.26 3.92 -6.31
N ILE A 131 11.64 4.83 -5.42
CA ILE A 131 10.89 6.05 -5.16
C ILE A 131 11.24 7.03 -6.28
N GLY A 132 10.35 7.14 -7.26
CA GLY A 132 10.42 8.17 -8.29
C GLY A 132 9.84 9.48 -7.77
N SER A 133 10.66 10.52 -7.70
CA SER A 133 10.20 11.92 -7.66
C SER A 133 10.23 12.45 -9.10
N PHE A 134 9.12 13.05 -9.55
CA PHE A 134 9.10 13.84 -10.79
C PHE A 134 9.47 15.29 -10.48
#